data_AF-A0A7J8CGX9-F1
#
_entry.id   AF-A0A7J8CGX9-F1
#
_cell.length_a   1.000
_cell.length_b   1.000
_cell.length_c   1.000
_cell.angle_alpha   90.00
_cell.angle_beta   90.00
_cell.angle_gamma   90.00
#
_symmetry.space_group_name_H-M   'P 1'
#
loop_
_entity.id
_entity.type
_entity.pdbx_description
1 polymer ?
#
loop_
_entity_poly.entity_id
_entity_poly.type
_entity_poly.pdbx_seq_one_letter_code
_entity_poly.pdbx_strand_id
1 'polypeptide(L)'
;MSALGAVIALLLCGQLFAVDTGNESTDNADDSCPKPPEIENGLAEYSVRYRCKAHYRLRTEGDGVYTLNSEKQWTNKAIGEKLPECEAVCGKPKFPVDQVQRILGGSVDAKGSFPWQAKMISHHNLTSGATLINERWLLTTAKNLFLGHTDDAKAEDIAPTLRLYVGKNQLVEVEKVVFHPDFSKVDIGLIKLKQKVPVGERVMPICLPSKDYAQVGRMGYVSGWGRNSNFSFTELLKYVMLPVADQDKCVIHYEKSTVPEKKEPKSPVGVQPILNEHTFCAGMSKYQEDTCYGDAGSAFAVHDTDDDTWYAAGILSFDKSCSVAEYGVYVKVPSILDWVQKTVADS
;
A
#
# COMPACT_ATOMS: atom_id res chain seq x y z
N MET A 1 -42.80 46.57 -3.65
CA MET A 1 -41.63 46.23 -4.49
C MET A 1 -40.41 46.35 -3.56
N SER A 2 -40.03 45.27 -2.88
CA SER A 2 -38.90 44.38 -3.24
C SER A 2 -37.57 45.16 -3.30
N ALA A 3 -36.51 44.85 -2.56
CA ALA A 3 -36.04 43.55 -2.06
C ALA A 3 -35.18 43.76 -0.80
N LEU A 4 -35.37 42.91 0.22
CA LEU A 4 -34.39 42.72 1.29
C LEU A 4 -33.53 41.52 0.90
N GLY A 5 -32.30 41.81 0.49
CA GLY A 5 -31.32 40.80 0.12
C GLY A 5 -30.98 39.91 1.32
N ALA A 6 -31.07 38.60 1.13
CA ALA A 6 -30.56 37.63 2.07
C ALA A 6 -29.03 37.74 2.14
N VAL A 7 -28.52 38.24 3.27
CA VAL A 7 -27.09 38.20 3.57
C VAL A 7 -26.79 36.81 4.14
N ILE A 8 -26.30 35.92 3.27
CA ILE A 8 -25.74 34.63 3.70
C ILE A 8 -24.36 34.92 4.28
N ALA A 9 -24.28 35.05 5.60
CA ALA A 9 -23.01 35.10 6.32
C ALA A 9 -22.50 33.67 6.53
N LEU A 10 -21.57 33.24 5.68
CA LEU A 10 -20.79 32.02 5.88
C LEU A 10 -19.71 32.28 6.93
N LEU A 11 -20.00 31.96 8.19
CA LEU A 11 -18.99 31.85 9.25
C LEU A 11 -18.24 30.52 9.08
N LEU A 12 -17.09 30.57 8.39
CA LEU A 12 -16.09 29.51 8.42
C LEU A 12 -15.27 29.64 9.70
N CYS A 13 -15.53 28.77 10.69
CA CYS A 13 -14.70 28.66 11.89
C CYS A 13 -13.87 27.36 11.83
N GLY A 14 -12.56 27.46 12.10
CA GLY A 14 -11.70 26.31 12.47
C GLY A 14 -10.48 26.03 11.59
N GLN A 15 -9.49 26.93 11.55
CA GLN A 15 -8.09 26.53 11.54
C GLN A 15 -7.49 26.94 12.88
N LEU A 16 -7.32 25.97 13.78
CA LEU A 16 -6.38 26.05 14.90
C LEU A 16 -5.76 24.66 15.02
N PHE A 17 -4.48 24.60 14.65
CA PHE A 17 -3.64 23.44 14.91
C PHE A 17 -3.45 23.33 16.42
N ALA A 18 -3.85 22.21 17.01
CA ALA A 18 -3.30 21.75 18.27
C ALA A 18 -2.37 20.58 17.97
N VAL A 19 -1.09 20.89 17.84
CA VAL A 19 -0.03 19.97 18.24
C VAL A 19 0.02 20.11 19.75
N ASP A 20 -0.27 19.05 20.49
CA ASP A 20 0.21 18.99 21.87
C ASP A 20 0.78 17.61 22.20
N THR A 21 2.07 17.63 22.48
CA THR A 21 2.83 16.59 23.14
C THR A 21 2.42 16.59 24.60
N GLY A 22 2.04 15.42 25.11
CA GLY A 22 1.36 15.31 26.40
C GLY A 22 2.08 15.96 27.59
N ASN A 23 1.27 16.48 28.52
CA ASN A 23 1.32 16.08 29.92
C ASN A 23 0.00 16.44 30.61
N GLU A 24 -0.28 15.77 31.73
CA GLU A 24 -1.53 15.80 32.48
C GLU A 24 -2.08 17.18 32.89
N SER A 25 -3.41 17.19 33.04
CA SER A 25 -4.23 17.94 33.99
C SER A 25 -5.03 19.15 33.47
N THR A 26 -6.34 19.09 33.76
CA THR A 26 -7.42 20.09 33.61
C THR A 26 -8.18 20.15 32.28
N ASP A 27 -8.90 19.07 31.96
CA ASP A 27 -10.04 19.10 31.04
C ASP A 27 -11.21 19.85 31.70
N ASN A 28 -11.31 21.16 31.44
CA ASN A 28 -12.54 21.94 31.57
C ASN A 28 -12.43 23.17 30.65
N ALA A 29 -12.37 22.92 29.34
CA ALA A 29 -12.76 23.90 28.35
C ALA A 29 -14.12 23.44 27.80
N ASP A 30 -15.16 24.25 28.02
CA ASP A 30 -16.49 24.05 27.45
C ASP A 30 -16.38 24.20 25.93
N ASP A 31 -16.13 23.08 25.25
CA ASP A 31 -15.86 22.93 23.81
C ASP A 31 -17.15 23.13 22.95
N SER A 32 -18.09 23.91 23.47
CA SER A 32 -19.40 24.16 22.88
C SER A 32 -19.30 25.23 21.80
N CYS A 33 -19.83 24.93 20.61
CA CYS A 33 -19.90 25.88 19.51
C CYS A 33 -20.68 27.13 19.96
N PRO A 34 -20.10 28.35 19.89
CA PRO A 34 -20.76 29.56 20.36
C PRO A 34 -22.12 29.73 19.70
N LYS A 35 -23.16 30.01 20.50
CA LYS A 35 -24.50 30.23 19.95
C LYS A 35 -24.49 31.44 19.00
N PRO A 36 -25.09 31.32 17.81
CA PRO A 36 -25.17 32.43 16.88
C PRO A 36 -26.06 33.56 17.46
N PRO A 37 -25.82 34.83 17.09
CA PRO A 37 -26.69 35.94 17.48
C PRO A 37 -28.15 35.72 17.06
N GLU A 38 -29.08 36.07 17.93
CA GLU A 38 -30.52 36.02 17.63
C GLU A 38 -30.94 37.21 16.75
N ILE A 39 -31.86 36.96 15.83
CA ILE A 39 -32.43 37.97 14.93
C ILE A 39 -33.93 38.10 15.18
N GLU A 40 -34.45 39.32 15.21
CA GLU A 40 -35.87 39.59 15.43
C GLU A 40 -36.72 38.93 14.32
N ASN A 41 -37.72 38.14 14.72
CA ASN A 41 -38.60 37.36 13.84
C ASN A 41 -37.88 36.36 12.90
N GLY A 42 -36.65 35.94 13.21
CA GLY A 42 -35.91 34.95 12.41
C GLY A 42 -35.63 33.64 13.16
N LEU A 43 -35.25 32.61 12.39
CA LEU A 43 -34.88 31.29 12.89
C LEU A 43 -33.44 30.96 12.45
N ALA A 44 -32.71 30.26 13.30
CA ALA A 44 -31.37 29.76 12.99
C ALA A 44 -31.43 28.27 12.62
N GLU A 45 -30.78 27.90 11.52
CA GLU A 45 -30.57 26.52 11.09
C GLU A 45 -29.10 26.13 11.31
N TYR A 46 -28.87 25.02 12.00
CA TYR A 46 -27.52 24.54 12.30
C TYR A 46 -27.07 23.54 11.25
N SER A 47 -25.89 23.75 10.67
CA SER A 47 -25.26 22.81 9.76
C SER A 47 -23.80 22.54 10.16
N VAL A 48 -23.35 21.31 9.90
CA VAL A 48 -21.95 20.90 10.05
C VAL A 48 -21.45 20.35 8.72
N ARG A 49 -20.17 20.57 8.42
CA ARG A 49 -19.51 20.00 7.25
C ARG A 49 -18.37 19.11 7.70
N TYR A 50 -18.48 17.83 7.39
CA TYR A 50 -17.39 16.89 7.63
C TYR A 50 -16.24 17.14 6.66
N ARG A 51 -15.02 17.13 7.20
CA ARG A 51 -13.77 17.19 6.46
C ARG A 51 -12.83 16.14 7.02
N CYS A 52 -12.07 15.50 6.14
CA CYS A 52 -11.06 14.54 6.57
C CYS A 52 -9.73 15.22 6.87
N LYS A 53 -8.95 14.58 7.75
CA LYS A 53 -7.57 14.98 8.03
C LYS A 53 -6.70 14.82 6.77
N ALA A 54 -5.52 15.44 6.79
CA ALA A 54 -4.53 15.25 5.72
C ALA A 54 -4.28 13.75 5.47
N HIS A 55 -4.07 13.38 4.20
CA HIS A 55 -3.90 11.99 3.73
C HIS A 55 -5.16 11.11 3.77
N TYR A 56 -6.32 11.66 4.11
CA TYR A 56 -7.61 10.99 4.02
C TYR A 56 -8.54 11.76 3.08
N ARG A 57 -9.42 11.03 2.40
CA ARG A 57 -10.49 11.57 1.55
C ARG A 57 -11.86 11.22 2.13
N LEU A 58 -12.81 12.12 1.96
CA LEU A 58 -14.19 11.91 2.41
C LEU A 58 -14.87 10.93 1.45
N ARG A 59 -15.34 9.80 1.97
CA ARG A 59 -16.10 8.79 1.24
C ARG A 59 -17.57 8.89 1.63
N THR A 60 -18.37 9.39 0.70
CA THR A 60 -19.82 9.57 0.86
C THR A 60 -20.47 9.83 -0.51
N GLU A 61 -21.74 9.49 -0.67
CA GLU A 61 -22.56 9.86 -1.83
C GLU A 61 -23.19 11.26 -1.67
N GLY A 62 -23.19 11.81 -0.44
CA GLY A 62 -23.65 13.16 -0.14
C GLY A 62 -22.56 14.22 -0.31
N ASP A 63 -22.89 15.48 -0.03
CA ASP A 63 -21.99 16.63 -0.07
C ASP A 63 -21.15 16.82 1.23
N GLY A 64 -21.32 15.93 2.20
CA GLY A 64 -20.68 16.00 3.52
C GLY A 64 -21.27 17.05 4.46
N VAL A 65 -22.37 17.71 4.09
CA VAL A 65 -23.07 18.71 4.91
C VAL A 65 -24.27 18.07 5.59
N TYR A 66 -24.37 18.21 6.91
CA TYR A 66 -25.47 17.69 7.71
C TYR A 66 -26.18 18.85 8.39
N THR A 67 -27.50 18.79 8.42
CA THR A 67 -28.36 19.82 8.98
C THR A 67 -29.15 19.23 10.14
N LEU A 68 -29.29 20.01 11.22
CA LEU A 68 -30.04 19.59 12.40
C LEU A 68 -31.54 19.75 12.17
N ASN A 69 -32.29 18.65 12.20
CA ASN A 69 -33.74 18.66 12.02
C ASN A 69 -34.48 18.97 13.34
N SER A 70 -35.82 19.11 13.26
CA SER A 70 -36.70 19.34 14.43
C SER A 70 -36.69 18.19 15.44
N GLU A 71 -36.29 16.99 15.02
CA GLU A 71 -36.16 15.80 15.86
C GLU A 71 -34.78 15.68 16.52
N LYS A 72 -33.93 16.72 16.37
CA LYS A 72 -32.56 16.80 16.90
C LYS A 72 -31.61 15.76 16.29
N GLN A 73 -31.82 15.41 15.03
CA GLN A 73 -30.98 14.50 14.26
C GLN A 73 -30.20 15.26 13.19
N TRP A 74 -28.94 14.87 12.98
CA TRP A 74 -28.11 15.36 11.90
C TRP A 74 -28.41 14.58 10.62
N THR A 75 -28.91 15.26 9.60
CA THR A 75 -29.32 14.62 8.34
C THR A 75 -28.64 15.27 7.14
N ASN A 76 -28.19 14.44 6.21
CA ASN A 76 -27.75 14.85 4.89
C ASN A 76 -28.89 14.67 3.88
N LYS A 77 -29.00 15.61 2.93
CA LYS A 77 -30.09 15.60 1.94
C LYS A 77 -30.09 14.37 1.03
N ALA A 78 -28.93 13.78 0.75
CA ALA A 78 -28.78 12.63 -0.13
C ALA A 78 -28.84 11.29 0.61
N ILE A 79 -28.24 11.21 1.81
CA ILE A 79 -28.01 9.92 2.50
C ILE A 79 -28.60 9.83 3.91
N GLY A 80 -29.43 10.80 4.30
CA GLY A 80 -30.10 10.80 5.61
C GLY A 80 -29.12 10.87 6.77
N GLU A 81 -29.30 10.00 7.76
CA GLU A 81 -28.48 9.98 9.00
C GLU A 81 -27.13 9.27 8.83
N LYS A 82 -26.88 8.57 7.72
CA LYS A 82 -25.62 7.85 7.50
C LYS A 82 -24.47 8.85 7.46
N LEU A 83 -23.50 8.72 8.36
CA LEU A 83 -22.31 9.58 8.41
C LEU A 83 -21.30 9.24 7.30
N PRO A 84 -20.48 10.19 6.86
CA PRO A 84 -19.41 9.93 5.91
C PRO A 84 -18.24 9.23 6.59
N GLU A 85 -17.43 8.51 5.81
CA GLU A 85 -16.20 7.87 6.30
C GLU A 85 -14.96 8.58 5.75
N CYS A 86 -13.88 8.61 6.52
CA CYS A 86 -12.58 9.06 6.02
C CYS A 86 -11.75 7.85 5.61
N GLU A 87 -11.48 7.75 4.32
CA GLU A 87 -10.68 6.67 3.72
C GLU A 87 -9.29 7.20 3.38
N ALA A 88 -8.25 6.42 3.67
CA ALA A 88 -6.89 6.79 3.31
C ALA A 88 -6.73 7.00 1.81
N VAL A 89 -6.00 8.06 1.45
CA VAL A 89 -5.48 8.26 0.10
C VAL A 89 -4.36 7.24 -0.14
N CYS A 90 -4.36 6.60 -1.30
CA CYS A 90 -3.29 5.69 -1.71
C CYS A 90 -2.36 6.35 -2.74
N GLY A 91 -1.13 5.87 -2.87
CA GLY A 91 -0.24 6.17 -3.99
C GLY A 91 0.18 7.65 -4.13
N LYS A 92 0.08 8.44 -3.06
CA LYS A 92 0.42 9.88 -3.04
C LYS A 92 1.51 10.19 -2.00
N PRO A 93 2.74 9.65 -2.17
CA PRO A 93 3.81 9.87 -1.20
C PRO A 93 4.12 11.38 -1.10
N LYS A 94 4.35 11.88 0.12
CA LYS A 94 4.67 13.30 0.33
C LYS A 94 6.02 13.69 -0.30
N PHE A 95 6.95 12.75 -0.31
CA PHE A 95 8.30 12.93 -0.86
C PHE A 95 8.55 11.85 -1.93
N PRO A 96 8.03 11.99 -3.15
CA PRO A 96 8.27 11.01 -4.20
C PRO A 96 9.76 10.94 -4.56
N VAL A 97 10.18 9.81 -5.12
CA VAL A 97 11.55 9.65 -5.64
C VAL A 97 11.79 10.60 -6.81
N ASP A 98 12.93 11.30 -6.78
CA ASP A 98 13.39 12.07 -7.93
C ASP A 98 13.90 11.09 -9.00
N GLN A 99 13.44 11.21 -10.24
CA GLN A 99 13.83 10.32 -11.35
C GLN A 99 15.34 10.31 -11.68
N VAL A 100 16.17 11.08 -10.95
CA VAL A 100 17.53 11.45 -11.35
C VAL A 100 18.62 10.86 -10.44
N GLN A 101 18.33 10.18 -9.33
CA GLN A 101 19.41 9.74 -8.42
C GLN A 101 19.90 8.29 -8.57
N ARG A 102 21.08 8.24 -9.21
CA ARG A 102 22.02 7.14 -9.47
C ARG A 102 22.80 6.76 -8.21
N ILE A 103 22.78 5.50 -7.80
CA ILE A 103 23.86 4.84 -7.04
C ILE A 103 23.87 3.36 -7.46
N LEU A 104 25.06 2.74 -7.56
CA LEU A 104 25.25 1.30 -7.76
C LEU A 104 24.99 0.52 -6.45
N GLY A 105 24.16 -0.51 -6.47
CA GLY A 105 23.80 -1.35 -5.30
C GLY A 105 22.51 -0.93 -4.59
N GLY A 106 21.61 -0.26 -5.33
CA GLY A 106 20.37 0.34 -4.86
C GLY A 106 20.58 1.74 -4.28
N SER A 107 19.62 2.63 -4.52
CA SER A 107 19.58 3.97 -3.94
C SER A 107 18.96 3.91 -2.55
N VAL A 108 19.58 4.58 -1.56
CA VAL A 108 19.03 4.68 -0.21
C VAL A 108 17.77 5.56 -0.25
N ASP A 109 16.67 5.10 0.37
CA ASP A 109 15.47 5.91 0.54
C ASP A 109 15.62 6.88 1.72
N ALA A 110 16.34 7.97 1.49
CA ALA A 110 16.60 8.98 2.52
C ALA A 110 15.34 9.78 2.92
N LYS A 111 14.35 9.87 2.03
CA LYS A 111 13.17 10.76 2.19
C LYS A 111 11.93 10.02 2.72
N GLY A 112 11.90 8.69 2.67
CA GLY A 112 10.68 7.91 2.97
C GLY A 112 9.70 7.93 1.79
N SER A 113 10.24 7.70 0.59
CA SER A 113 9.55 7.84 -0.69
C SER A 113 8.62 6.66 -0.99
N PHE A 114 8.78 5.56 -0.26
CA PHE A 114 7.99 4.33 -0.40
C PHE A 114 7.19 4.04 0.89
N PRO A 115 6.20 4.89 1.23
CA PRO A 115 5.46 4.78 2.49
C PRO A 115 4.58 3.52 2.60
N TRP A 116 4.40 2.78 1.51
CA TRP A 116 3.72 1.49 1.47
C TRP A 116 4.62 0.31 1.81
N GLN A 117 5.95 0.49 1.86
CA GLN A 117 6.87 -0.60 2.13
C GLN A 117 6.75 -1.04 3.60
N ALA A 118 6.57 -2.34 3.78
CA ALA A 118 6.67 -3.00 5.08
C ALA A 118 7.85 -3.96 5.11
N LYS A 119 8.43 -4.11 6.31
CA LYS A 119 9.45 -5.11 6.65
C LYS A 119 8.78 -6.21 7.46
N MET A 120 8.83 -7.43 6.97
CA MET A 120 8.34 -8.61 7.69
C MET A 120 9.51 -9.47 8.14
N ILE A 121 9.51 -9.89 9.40
CA ILE A 121 10.53 -10.76 9.97
C ILE A 121 9.86 -12.04 10.46
N SER A 122 10.33 -13.18 9.97
CA SER A 122 9.86 -14.48 10.40
C SER A 122 10.35 -14.85 11.81
N HIS A 123 9.82 -15.94 12.36
CA HIS A 123 10.24 -16.48 13.66
C HIS A 123 11.75 -16.83 13.70
N HIS A 124 12.34 -17.23 12.57
CA HIS A 124 13.78 -17.52 12.45
C HIS A 124 14.62 -16.32 12.02
N ASN A 125 14.13 -15.09 12.23
CA ASN A 125 14.85 -13.85 11.93
C ASN A 125 15.20 -13.64 10.45
N LEU A 126 14.44 -14.24 9.53
CA LEU A 126 14.58 -13.95 8.10
C LEU A 126 13.75 -12.72 7.76
N THR A 127 14.40 -11.71 7.18
CA THR A 127 13.73 -10.50 6.69
C THR A 127 13.15 -10.75 5.30
N SER A 128 11.94 -10.26 5.09
CA SER A 128 11.18 -10.32 3.84
C SER A 128 10.33 -9.05 3.65
N GLY A 129 9.84 -8.84 2.44
CA GLY A 129 9.01 -7.69 2.08
C GLY A 129 7.51 -7.95 2.25
N ALA A 130 6.78 -6.86 2.49
CA ALA A 130 5.33 -6.78 2.32
C ALA A 130 4.96 -5.36 1.87
N THR A 131 3.79 -5.19 1.28
CA THR A 131 3.34 -3.91 0.72
C THR A 131 1.95 -3.57 1.24
N LEU A 132 1.80 -2.40 1.88
CA LEU A 132 0.52 -1.88 2.37
C LEU A 132 -0.40 -1.48 1.20
N ILE A 133 -1.58 -2.07 1.14
CA ILE A 133 -2.55 -1.86 0.05
C ILE A 133 -3.81 -1.09 0.48
N ASN A 134 -4.08 -1.02 1.78
CA ASN A 134 -5.04 -0.10 2.40
C ASN A 134 -4.68 0.08 3.90
N GLU A 135 -5.51 0.74 4.70
CA GLU A 135 -5.23 1.00 6.12
C GLU A 135 -5.07 -0.26 6.99
N ARG A 136 -5.47 -1.45 6.53
CA ARG A 136 -5.48 -2.67 7.34
C ARG A 136 -4.84 -3.88 6.65
N TRP A 137 -4.59 -3.83 5.35
CA TRP A 137 -4.18 -4.99 4.57
C TRP A 137 -2.85 -4.77 3.87
N LEU A 138 -2.03 -5.82 3.85
CA LEU A 138 -0.78 -5.87 3.11
C LEU A 138 -0.76 -7.08 2.17
N LEU A 139 -0.18 -6.90 0.99
CA LEU A 139 0.24 -7.98 0.11
C LEU A 139 1.65 -8.46 0.48
N THR A 140 1.87 -9.76 0.37
CA THR A 140 3.19 -10.39 0.39
C THR A 140 3.14 -11.67 -0.47
N THR A 141 4.20 -12.48 -0.46
CA THR A 141 4.22 -13.77 -1.14
C THR A 141 3.80 -14.89 -0.20
N ALA A 142 3.25 -15.98 -0.74
CA ALA A 142 2.99 -17.17 0.04
C ALA A 142 4.29 -17.76 0.58
N LYS A 143 5.36 -17.78 -0.23
CA LYS A 143 6.70 -18.22 0.19
C LYS A 143 7.23 -17.48 1.42
N ASN A 144 7.02 -16.17 1.51
CA ASN A 144 7.45 -15.39 2.67
C ASN A 144 6.70 -15.80 3.94
N LEU A 145 5.39 -16.06 3.82
CA LEU A 145 4.55 -16.49 4.94
C LEU A 145 4.94 -17.88 5.45
N PHE A 146 5.40 -18.77 4.57
CA PHE A 146 5.91 -20.10 4.94
C PHE A 146 7.36 -20.09 5.48
N LEU A 147 8.06 -18.95 5.53
CA LEU A 147 9.44 -18.90 6.05
C LEU A 147 9.49 -19.33 7.52
N GLY A 148 10.08 -20.50 7.76
CA GLY A 148 10.19 -21.08 9.10
C GLY A 148 9.02 -21.95 9.52
N HIS A 149 8.22 -22.39 8.54
CA HIS A 149 7.10 -23.31 8.70
C HIS A 149 7.22 -24.47 7.72
N THR A 150 6.46 -25.54 7.96
CA THR A 150 6.29 -26.66 7.03
C THR A 150 5.23 -26.33 5.98
N ASP A 151 5.21 -27.07 4.87
CA ASP A 151 4.27 -26.83 3.76
C ASP A 151 2.79 -27.08 4.13
N ASP A 152 2.53 -27.81 5.23
CA ASP A 152 1.20 -28.11 5.76
C ASP A 152 0.73 -27.14 6.87
N ALA A 153 1.57 -26.15 7.24
CA ALA A 153 1.23 -25.17 8.26
C ALA A 153 0.02 -24.33 7.86
N LYS A 154 -0.88 -24.07 8.81
CA LYS A 154 -2.10 -23.30 8.56
C LYS A 154 -1.86 -21.81 8.81
N ALA A 155 -2.70 -20.97 8.21
CA ALA A 155 -2.59 -19.53 8.35
C ALA A 155 -2.73 -19.05 9.81
N GLU A 156 -3.52 -19.76 10.62
CA GLU A 156 -3.70 -19.49 12.05
C GLU A 156 -2.44 -19.77 12.87
N ASP A 157 -1.62 -20.72 12.43
CA ASP A 157 -0.34 -21.06 13.07
C ASP A 157 0.76 -20.08 12.64
N ILE A 158 0.67 -19.54 11.42
CA ILE A 158 1.66 -18.62 10.85
C ILE A 158 1.49 -17.19 11.38
N ALA A 159 0.26 -16.66 11.38
CA ALA A 159 -0.04 -15.28 11.76
C ALA A 159 0.63 -14.79 13.07
N PRO A 160 0.56 -15.54 14.21
CA PRO A 160 1.17 -15.08 15.47
C PRO A 160 2.70 -15.08 15.47
N THR A 161 3.35 -15.69 14.48
CA THR A 161 4.81 -15.79 14.42
C THR A 161 5.49 -14.62 13.71
N LEU A 162 4.72 -13.80 13.00
CA LEU A 162 5.23 -12.74 12.15
C LEU A 162 5.43 -11.44 12.93
N ARG A 163 6.59 -10.80 12.75
CA ARG A 163 6.81 -9.41 13.19
C ARG A 163 6.79 -8.50 11.97
N LEU A 164 5.84 -7.58 11.94
CA LEU A 164 5.61 -6.70 10.80
C LEU A 164 5.84 -5.24 11.19
N TYR A 165 6.64 -4.54 10.38
CA TYR A 165 7.01 -3.14 10.62
C TYR A 165 6.69 -2.28 9.40
N VAL A 166 6.17 -1.08 9.63
CA VAL A 166 5.87 -0.07 8.61
C VAL A 166 6.56 1.26 8.94
N GLY A 167 6.80 2.09 7.92
CA GLY A 167 7.41 3.41 8.08
C GLY A 167 8.73 3.37 8.86
N LYS A 168 8.85 4.16 9.93
CA LYS A 168 10.07 4.25 10.76
C LYS A 168 10.09 3.17 11.85
N ASN A 169 10.11 1.89 11.45
CA ASN A 169 10.10 0.72 12.35
C ASN A 169 8.90 0.68 13.30
N GLN A 170 7.73 1.16 12.88
CA GLN A 170 6.50 1.04 13.65
C GLN A 170 6.02 -0.41 13.58
N LEU A 171 6.04 -1.10 14.72
CA LEU A 171 5.48 -2.45 14.86
C LEU A 171 3.95 -2.39 14.69
N VAL A 172 3.40 -3.27 13.86
CA VAL A 172 1.96 -3.44 13.67
C VAL A 172 1.55 -4.89 13.96
N GLU A 173 0.43 -5.06 14.67
CA GLU A 173 -0.06 -6.38 15.06
C GLU A 173 -0.83 -7.05 13.91
N VAL A 174 -0.49 -8.30 13.62
CA VAL A 174 -1.18 -9.14 12.63
C VAL A 174 -2.38 -9.82 13.29
N GLU A 175 -3.55 -9.71 12.65
CA GLU A 175 -4.78 -10.41 13.04
C GLU A 175 -4.91 -11.76 12.34
N LYS A 176 -4.67 -11.77 11.02
CA LYS A 176 -4.92 -12.94 10.18
C LYS A 176 -4.02 -12.94 8.96
N VAL A 177 -3.66 -14.14 8.51
CA VAL A 177 -3.03 -14.38 7.21
C VAL A 177 -4.03 -15.10 6.30
N VAL A 178 -4.01 -14.80 5.00
CA VAL A 178 -4.84 -15.47 4.00
C VAL A 178 -3.97 -15.81 2.79
N PHE A 179 -3.91 -17.07 2.42
CA PHE A 179 -3.22 -17.51 1.20
C PHE A 179 -4.14 -17.36 -0.02
N HIS A 180 -3.55 -17.02 -1.17
CA HIS A 180 -4.26 -17.18 -2.43
C HIS A 180 -4.64 -18.68 -2.62
N PRO A 181 -5.84 -19.02 -3.11
CA PRO A 181 -6.27 -20.42 -3.25
C PRO A 181 -5.28 -21.29 -4.05
N ASP A 182 -4.71 -20.70 -5.10
CA ASP A 182 -3.71 -21.33 -5.97
C ASP A 182 -2.27 -20.86 -5.67
N PHE A 183 -1.89 -20.73 -4.38
CA PHE A 183 -0.60 -20.13 -3.99
C PHE A 183 0.66 -20.81 -4.58
N SER A 184 0.54 -22.07 -5.03
CA SER A 184 1.61 -22.78 -5.75
C SER A 184 1.86 -22.23 -7.17
N LYS A 185 0.87 -21.58 -7.78
CA LYS A 185 0.94 -20.93 -9.10
C LYS A 185 0.91 -19.40 -9.00
N VAL A 186 0.22 -18.86 -8.01
CA VAL A 186 0.05 -17.43 -7.77
C VAL A 186 0.60 -17.14 -6.38
N ASP A 187 1.91 -16.95 -6.29
CA ASP A 187 2.67 -16.85 -5.03
C ASP A 187 2.37 -15.56 -4.26
N ILE A 188 1.18 -15.52 -3.66
CA ILE A 188 0.60 -14.35 -2.99
C ILE A 188 -0.09 -14.77 -1.70
N GLY A 189 0.06 -13.91 -0.69
CA GLY A 189 -0.77 -13.90 0.50
C GLY A 189 -1.15 -12.49 0.92
N LEU A 190 -2.21 -12.41 1.72
CA LEU A 190 -2.70 -11.21 2.36
C LEU A 190 -2.47 -11.29 3.87
N ILE A 191 -2.08 -10.16 4.44
CA ILE A 191 -1.95 -9.97 5.89
C ILE A 191 -2.98 -8.93 6.32
N LYS A 192 -3.86 -9.31 7.25
CA LYS A 192 -4.79 -8.39 7.92
C LYS A 192 -4.16 -7.90 9.22
N LEU A 193 -4.11 -6.60 9.40
CA LEU A 193 -3.72 -5.97 10.67
C LEU A 193 -4.90 -5.96 11.64
N LYS A 194 -4.62 -6.09 12.93
CA LYS A 194 -5.62 -6.04 14.00
C LYS A 194 -6.29 -4.67 14.13
N GLN A 195 -5.57 -3.61 13.77
CA GLN A 195 -6.07 -2.24 13.78
C GLN A 195 -5.66 -1.52 12.49
N LYS A 196 -6.41 -0.48 12.14
CA LYS A 196 -6.04 0.39 11.02
C LYS A 196 -4.75 1.13 11.38
N VAL A 197 -3.80 1.17 10.45
CA VAL A 197 -2.58 1.96 10.62
C VAL A 197 -2.88 3.44 10.34
N PRO A 198 -2.44 4.38 11.20
CA PRO A 198 -2.60 5.80 10.93
C PRO A 198 -1.75 6.20 9.73
N VAL A 199 -2.41 6.79 8.73
CA VAL A 199 -1.76 7.19 7.47
C VAL A 199 -1.13 8.56 7.61
N GLY A 200 0.07 8.71 7.04
CA GLY A 200 0.84 9.94 7.06
C GLY A 200 1.99 9.88 6.07
N GLU A 201 3.03 10.69 6.30
CA GLU A 201 4.14 10.86 5.35
C GLU A 201 4.96 9.58 5.14
N ARG A 202 5.10 8.76 6.19
CA ARG A 202 5.94 7.56 6.19
C ARG A 202 5.17 6.24 6.08
N VAL A 203 3.85 6.29 6.21
CA VAL A 203 2.98 5.11 6.17
C VAL A 203 1.75 5.48 5.36
N MET A 204 1.62 4.90 4.17
CA MET A 204 0.52 5.15 3.25
C MET A 204 0.38 3.97 2.31
N PRO A 205 -0.84 3.51 2.00
CA PRO A 205 -1.03 2.42 1.07
C PRO A 205 -0.64 2.81 -0.37
N ILE A 206 -0.18 1.83 -1.15
CA ILE A 206 -0.05 1.98 -2.61
C ILE A 206 -1.41 1.74 -3.27
N CYS A 207 -1.68 2.38 -4.41
CA CYS A 207 -2.91 2.08 -5.13
C CYS A 207 -2.82 0.75 -5.88
N LEU A 208 -3.94 0.04 -5.94
CA LEU A 208 -4.07 -1.14 -6.79
C LEU A 208 -4.48 -0.69 -8.20
N PRO A 209 -3.83 -1.21 -9.25
CA PRO A 209 -4.05 -0.77 -10.62
C PRO A 209 -5.34 -1.32 -11.20
N SER A 210 -6.06 -0.49 -11.95
CA SER A 210 -7.20 -0.90 -12.79
C SER A 210 -6.79 -1.27 -14.22
N LYS A 211 -5.57 -0.92 -14.63
CA LYS A 211 -4.98 -1.21 -15.95
C LYS A 211 -3.69 -2.00 -15.82
N ASP A 212 -3.33 -2.75 -16.86
CA ASP A 212 -2.07 -3.49 -16.87
C ASP A 212 -0.88 -2.57 -17.19
N TYR A 213 -0.02 -2.40 -16.20
CA TYR A 213 1.21 -1.60 -16.27
C TYR A 213 2.44 -2.45 -16.64
N ALA A 214 2.33 -3.78 -16.71
CA ALA A 214 3.44 -4.69 -16.98
C ALA A 214 3.77 -4.79 -18.49
N GLN A 215 3.92 -3.65 -19.16
CA GLN A 215 4.31 -3.57 -20.56
C GLN A 215 5.82 -3.52 -20.71
N VAL A 216 6.38 -4.30 -21.66
CA VAL A 216 7.83 -4.40 -21.89
C VAL A 216 8.48 -3.02 -22.03
N GLY A 217 9.58 -2.79 -21.32
CA GLY A 217 10.31 -1.53 -21.29
C GLY A 217 9.76 -0.49 -20.32
N ARG A 218 8.56 -0.68 -19.75
CA ARG A 218 8.06 0.21 -18.69
C ARG A 218 8.96 0.11 -17.47
N MET A 219 9.39 1.26 -16.97
CA MET A 219 10.19 1.33 -15.75
C MET A 219 9.28 1.26 -14.52
N GLY A 220 9.69 0.48 -13.53
CA GLY A 220 9.11 0.49 -12.20
C GLY A 220 10.19 0.56 -11.13
N TYR A 221 9.77 0.90 -9.92
CA TYR A 221 10.60 1.06 -8.75
C TYR A 221 10.31 -0.10 -7.80
N VAL A 222 11.36 -0.72 -7.29
CA VAL A 222 11.26 -1.78 -6.29
C VAL A 222 12.04 -1.34 -5.07
N SER A 223 11.33 -1.08 -3.97
CA SER A 223 11.91 -0.84 -2.65
C SER A 223 12.06 -2.16 -1.91
N GLY A 224 13.11 -2.34 -1.11
CA GLY A 224 13.42 -3.65 -0.53
C GLY A 224 14.27 -3.61 0.74
N TRP A 225 13.96 -4.53 1.65
CA TRP A 225 14.71 -4.79 2.90
C TRP A 225 15.63 -6.01 2.80
N GLY A 226 15.80 -6.56 1.60
CA GLY A 226 16.58 -7.75 1.33
C GLY A 226 18.09 -7.57 1.49
N ARG A 227 18.81 -8.62 1.09
CA ARG A 227 20.26 -8.69 1.19
C ARG A 227 20.93 -7.78 0.15
N ASN A 228 21.97 -7.07 0.59
CA ASN A 228 22.82 -6.26 -0.27
C ASN A 228 23.98 -7.08 -0.88
N SER A 229 24.92 -6.39 -1.55
CA SER A 229 26.13 -6.99 -2.15
C SER A 229 27.02 -7.76 -1.18
N ASN A 230 26.96 -7.48 0.12
CA ASN A 230 27.71 -8.20 1.16
C ASN A 230 26.91 -9.39 1.72
N PHE A 231 25.78 -9.75 1.10
CA PHE A 231 24.84 -10.76 1.57
C PHE A 231 24.31 -10.54 3.00
N SER A 232 24.37 -9.31 3.50
CA SER A 232 23.75 -8.89 4.76
C SER A 232 22.42 -8.20 4.47
N PHE A 233 21.42 -8.40 5.35
CA PHE A 233 20.17 -7.63 5.28
C PHE A 233 20.46 -6.15 5.44
N THR A 234 19.82 -5.31 4.63
CA THR A 234 20.05 -3.87 4.66
C THR A 234 19.48 -3.25 5.94
N GLU A 235 20.24 -2.33 6.55
CA GLU A 235 19.79 -1.55 7.72
C GLU A 235 18.87 -0.40 7.33
N LEU A 236 19.07 0.14 6.12
CA LEU A 236 18.30 1.22 5.54
C LEU A 236 17.53 0.72 4.32
N LEU A 237 16.29 1.18 4.16
CA LEU A 237 15.50 0.87 2.98
C LEU A 237 16.24 1.36 1.73
N LYS A 238 16.32 0.48 0.72
CA LYS A 238 16.87 0.80 -0.60
C LYS A 238 15.81 0.63 -1.66
N TYR A 239 16.04 1.21 -2.82
CA TYR A 239 15.24 0.97 -4.01
C TYR A 239 16.09 0.88 -5.27
N VAL A 240 15.55 0.20 -6.28
CA VAL A 240 16.12 0.09 -7.61
C VAL A 240 15.05 0.34 -8.66
N MET A 241 15.45 0.85 -9.83
CA MET A 241 14.57 1.06 -10.97
C MET A 241 14.83 0.01 -12.05
N LEU A 242 13.82 -0.79 -12.39
CA LEU A 242 13.94 -1.95 -13.27
C LEU A 242 12.95 -1.87 -14.44
N PRO A 243 13.37 -2.24 -15.67
CA PRO A 243 12.46 -2.33 -16.80
C PRO A 243 11.68 -3.65 -16.78
N VAL A 244 10.40 -3.62 -17.14
CA VAL A 244 9.67 -4.84 -17.50
C VAL A 244 10.35 -5.51 -18.70
N ALA A 245 10.61 -6.81 -18.57
CA ALA A 245 11.26 -7.62 -19.58
C ALA A 245 10.25 -8.32 -20.49
N ASP A 246 10.73 -8.75 -21.65
CA ASP A 246 9.99 -9.61 -22.56
C ASP A 246 9.74 -11.00 -21.93
N GLN A 247 8.48 -11.44 -21.94
CA GLN A 247 8.07 -12.65 -21.24
C GLN A 247 8.70 -13.92 -21.86
N ASP A 248 8.77 -14.00 -23.19
CA ASP A 248 9.32 -15.18 -23.87
C ASP A 248 10.82 -15.30 -23.61
N LYS A 249 11.56 -14.18 -23.61
CA LYS A 249 12.98 -14.18 -23.22
C LYS A 249 13.18 -14.65 -21.78
N CYS A 250 12.32 -14.19 -20.86
CA CYS A 250 12.38 -14.63 -19.46
C CYS A 250 12.09 -16.14 -19.32
N VAL A 251 11.09 -16.65 -20.02
CA VAL A 251 10.76 -18.09 -20.05
C VAL A 251 11.92 -18.91 -20.61
N ILE A 252 12.51 -18.49 -21.74
CA ILE A 252 13.67 -19.18 -22.32
C ILE A 252 14.89 -19.14 -21.38
N HIS A 253 15.06 -18.06 -20.60
CA HIS A 253 16.13 -17.94 -19.62
C HIS A 253 16.02 -18.99 -18.51
N TYR A 254 14.82 -19.20 -17.95
CA TYR A 254 14.60 -20.10 -16.83
C TYR A 254 14.23 -21.55 -17.20
N GLU A 255 13.55 -21.74 -18.33
CA GLU A 255 12.95 -23.02 -18.75
C GLU A 255 13.45 -23.50 -20.13
N LYS A 256 14.45 -22.84 -20.73
CA LYS A 256 15.06 -23.15 -22.05
C LYS A 256 14.15 -22.98 -23.27
N SER A 257 12.83 -23.13 -23.14
CA SER A 257 11.88 -23.13 -24.25
C SER A 257 10.49 -22.65 -23.79
N THR A 258 9.77 -21.98 -24.66
CA THR A 258 8.34 -21.63 -24.45
C THR A 258 7.40 -22.81 -24.72
N VAL A 259 7.83 -23.80 -25.48
CA VAL A 259 7.07 -25.03 -25.75
C VAL A 259 7.10 -25.95 -24.52
N PRO A 260 5.94 -26.32 -23.92
CA PRO A 260 5.88 -27.10 -22.68
C PRO A 260 6.69 -28.40 -22.68
N GLU A 261 6.62 -29.17 -23.76
CA GLU A 261 7.31 -30.46 -23.89
C GLU A 261 8.84 -30.35 -23.97
N LYS A 262 9.35 -29.14 -24.23
CA LYS A 262 10.78 -28.83 -24.35
C LYS A 262 11.30 -28.01 -23.17
N LYS A 263 10.46 -27.75 -22.16
CA LYS A 263 10.85 -27.03 -20.96
C LYS A 263 11.84 -27.86 -20.17
N GLU A 264 12.98 -27.25 -19.85
CA GLU A 264 14.03 -27.84 -19.01
C GLU A 264 14.47 -26.81 -17.97
N PRO A 265 14.65 -27.20 -16.70
CA PRO A 265 15.07 -26.26 -15.68
C PRO A 265 16.49 -25.74 -15.97
N LYS A 266 16.59 -24.45 -16.30
CA LYS A 266 17.83 -23.76 -16.70
C LYS A 266 18.14 -22.52 -15.85
N SER A 267 17.49 -22.38 -14.70
CA SER A 267 17.74 -21.25 -13.80
C SER A 267 19.22 -21.15 -13.48
N PRO A 268 19.86 -19.97 -13.64
CA PRO A 268 21.26 -19.76 -13.25
C PRO A 268 21.49 -19.92 -11.75
N VAL A 269 20.41 -19.87 -10.96
CA VAL A 269 20.43 -20.11 -9.52
C VAL A 269 19.80 -21.47 -9.22
N GLY A 270 20.15 -22.10 -8.10
CA GLY A 270 19.76 -23.48 -7.78
C GLY A 270 18.27 -23.75 -7.56
N VAL A 271 17.39 -22.79 -7.87
CA VAL A 271 15.93 -22.86 -7.71
C VAL A 271 15.22 -22.24 -8.91
N GLN A 272 14.01 -22.70 -9.20
CA GLN A 272 13.18 -22.20 -10.30
C GLN A 272 12.17 -21.15 -9.83
N PRO A 273 11.92 -20.09 -10.62
CA PRO A 273 10.76 -19.23 -10.40
C PRO A 273 9.46 -19.95 -10.75
N ILE A 274 8.34 -19.38 -10.28
CA ILE A 274 7.02 -19.72 -10.80
C ILE A 274 6.79 -18.82 -12.01
N LEU A 275 6.59 -19.40 -13.20
CA LEU A 275 6.34 -18.68 -14.44
C LEU A 275 5.04 -19.15 -15.09
N ASN A 276 4.11 -18.22 -15.27
CA ASN A 276 2.81 -18.44 -15.92
C ASN A 276 2.19 -17.10 -16.36
N GLU A 277 0.96 -17.13 -16.88
CA GLU A 277 0.20 -15.97 -17.37
C GLU A 277 -0.03 -14.88 -16.32
N HIS A 278 -0.06 -15.25 -15.03
CA HIS A 278 -0.22 -14.34 -13.89
C HIS A 278 1.09 -13.67 -13.48
N THR A 279 2.19 -13.96 -14.17
CA THR A 279 3.51 -13.41 -13.86
C THR A 279 4.05 -12.53 -14.98
N PHE A 280 4.94 -11.61 -14.62
CA PHE A 280 5.81 -10.89 -15.55
C PHE A 280 7.22 -10.83 -14.99
N CYS A 281 8.19 -10.56 -15.86
CA CYS A 281 9.58 -10.44 -15.46
C CYS A 281 10.03 -8.97 -15.52
N ALA A 282 10.96 -8.60 -14.63
CA ALA A 282 11.73 -7.37 -14.75
C ALA A 282 13.19 -7.72 -14.96
N GLY A 283 13.86 -7.03 -15.89
CA GLY A 283 15.27 -7.22 -16.14
C GLY A 283 16.13 -6.48 -15.12
N MET A 284 17.43 -6.73 -15.16
CA MET A 284 18.40 -5.95 -14.38
C MET A 284 18.36 -4.45 -14.70
N SER A 285 18.78 -3.64 -13.74
CA SER A 285 18.98 -2.21 -13.96
C SER A 285 20.07 -1.97 -15.01
N LYS A 286 20.11 -0.74 -15.55
CA LYS A 286 21.18 -0.27 -16.45
C LYS A 286 22.59 -0.49 -15.87
N TYR A 287 22.71 -0.60 -14.55
CA TYR A 287 23.95 -0.71 -13.82
C TYR A 287 24.18 -2.10 -13.22
N GLN A 288 23.48 -3.13 -13.73
CA GLN A 288 23.56 -4.51 -13.25
C GLN A 288 23.14 -4.66 -11.78
N GLU A 289 22.20 -3.81 -11.35
CA GLU A 289 21.58 -3.95 -10.04
C GLU A 289 20.30 -4.76 -10.17
N ASP A 290 20.00 -5.53 -9.14
CA ASP A 290 18.81 -6.36 -9.07
C ASP A 290 18.36 -6.52 -7.62
N THR A 291 17.17 -7.07 -7.47
CA THR A 291 16.58 -7.57 -6.22
C THR A 291 17.27 -8.85 -5.76
N CYS A 292 17.25 -9.10 -4.45
CA CYS A 292 17.89 -10.26 -3.86
C CYS A 292 17.13 -10.76 -2.60
N TYR A 293 17.65 -11.81 -1.95
CA TYR A 293 16.98 -12.51 -0.85
C TYR A 293 16.38 -11.56 0.20
N GLY A 294 15.07 -11.65 0.40
CA GLY A 294 14.30 -10.82 1.34
C GLY A 294 13.58 -9.64 0.69
N ASP A 295 13.75 -9.41 -0.61
CA ASP A 295 12.99 -8.39 -1.33
C ASP A 295 11.59 -8.87 -1.76
N ALA A 296 11.36 -10.19 -1.83
CA ALA A 296 10.07 -10.77 -2.19
C ALA A 296 8.94 -10.17 -1.32
N GLY A 297 7.75 -9.98 -1.90
CA GLY A 297 6.60 -9.33 -1.25
C GLY A 297 6.60 -7.80 -1.35
N SER A 298 7.70 -7.19 -1.80
CA SER A 298 7.76 -5.78 -2.15
C SER A 298 7.13 -5.53 -3.53
N ALA A 299 6.53 -4.35 -3.71
CA ALA A 299 5.86 -4.02 -4.96
C ALA A 299 6.83 -3.55 -6.05
N PHE A 300 6.54 -3.95 -7.28
CA PHE A 300 6.96 -3.24 -8.48
C PHE A 300 6.05 -2.03 -8.65
N ALA A 301 6.47 -0.91 -8.10
CA ALA A 301 5.71 0.34 -8.04
C ALA A 301 5.92 1.15 -9.32
N VAL A 302 4.83 1.53 -9.97
CA VAL A 302 4.82 2.33 -11.18
C VAL A 302 4.15 3.66 -10.88
N HIS A 303 4.82 4.76 -11.23
CA HIS A 303 4.23 6.09 -11.23
C HIS A 303 3.45 6.29 -12.53
N ASP A 304 2.17 6.60 -12.42
CA ASP A 304 1.36 7.06 -13.54
C ASP A 304 1.35 8.59 -13.55
N THR A 305 1.83 9.17 -14.65
CA THR A 305 1.96 10.62 -14.80
C THR A 305 0.63 11.28 -15.16
N ASP A 306 -0.36 10.51 -15.63
CA ASP A 306 -1.66 11.06 -16.05
C ASP A 306 -2.46 11.55 -14.85
N ASP A 307 -2.37 10.84 -13.72
CA ASP A 307 -3.07 11.16 -12.48
C ASP A 307 -2.13 11.41 -11.30
N ASP A 308 -0.81 11.39 -11.54
CA ASP A 308 0.27 11.54 -10.56
C ASP A 308 0.22 10.51 -9.41
N THR A 309 -0.20 9.28 -9.69
CA THR A 309 -0.44 8.26 -8.65
C THR A 309 0.52 7.07 -8.79
N TRP A 310 0.94 6.53 -7.64
CA TRP A 310 1.76 5.32 -7.58
C TRP A 310 0.89 4.06 -7.44
N TYR A 311 1.13 3.10 -8.33
CA TYR A 311 0.42 1.83 -8.42
C TYR A 311 1.34 0.63 -8.22
N ALA A 312 0.86 -0.40 -7.51
CA ALA A 312 1.53 -1.69 -7.48
C ALA A 312 1.20 -2.48 -8.74
N ALA A 313 2.07 -2.47 -9.76
CA ALA A 313 1.84 -3.27 -10.96
C ALA A 313 2.10 -4.77 -10.72
N GLY A 314 3.03 -5.08 -9.82
CA GLY A 314 3.38 -6.44 -9.45
C GLY A 314 3.85 -6.58 -8.01
N ILE A 315 3.87 -7.80 -7.51
CA ILE A 315 4.52 -8.17 -6.24
C ILE A 315 5.67 -9.13 -6.56
N LEU A 316 6.88 -8.84 -6.06
CA LEU A 316 8.06 -9.66 -6.30
C LEU A 316 7.89 -11.06 -5.70
N SER A 317 7.90 -12.11 -6.52
CA SER A 317 7.82 -13.52 -6.10
C SER A 317 9.19 -14.18 -6.08
N PHE A 318 10.02 -13.93 -7.11
CA PHE A 318 11.34 -14.54 -7.23
C PHE A 318 12.44 -13.51 -6.99
N ASP A 319 12.90 -13.45 -5.74
CA ASP A 319 13.96 -12.58 -5.23
C ASP A 319 15.34 -13.27 -5.18
N LYS A 320 15.50 -14.33 -5.99
CA LYS A 320 16.69 -15.20 -5.97
C LYS A 320 17.66 -14.87 -7.10
N SER A 321 17.30 -13.96 -8.00
CA SER A 321 18.11 -13.59 -9.16
C SER A 321 19.41 -12.92 -8.74
N CYS A 322 19.36 -11.95 -7.81
CA CYS A 322 20.52 -11.19 -7.34
C CYS A 322 21.38 -10.74 -8.54
N SER A 323 22.71 -10.85 -8.48
CA SER A 323 23.58 -10.52 -9.64
C SER A 323 23.83 -11.70 -10.60
N VAL A 324 23.10 -12.81 -10.47
CA VAL A 324 23.41 -14.08 -11.17
C VAL A 324 22.40 -14.40 -12.27
N ALA A 325 21.09 -14.25 -12.00
CA ALA A 325 20.06 -14.41 -13.02
C ALA A 325 19.65 -13.07 -13.60
N GLU A 326 19.16 -13.06 -14.84
CA GLU A 326 18.89 -11.81 -15.56
C GLU A 326 17.57 -11.13 -15.19
N TYR A 327 16.65 -11.87 -14.56
CA TYR A 327 15.28 -11.42 -14.37
C TYR A 327 14.73 -11.74 -12.97
N GLY A 328 14.19 -10.74 -12.29
CA GLY A 328 13.24 -10.94 -11.20
C GLY A 328 11.86 -11.30 -11.74
N VAL A 329 11.10 -12.13 -11.02
CA VAL A 329 9.74 -12.55 -11.43
C VAL A 329 8.69 -12.05 -10.44
N TYR A 330 7.65 -11.41 -10.98
CA TYR A 330 6.60 -10.73 -10.23
C TYR A 330 5.25 -11.32 -10.59
N VAL A 331 4.35 -11.41 -9.61
CA VAL A 331 2.93 -11.70 -9.85
C VAL A 331 2.24 -10.40 -10.24
N LYS A 332 1.49 -10.40 -11.35
CA LYS A 332 0.69 -9.28 -11.84
C LYS A 332 -0.42 -8.98 -10.85
N VAL A 333 -0.45 -7.76 -10.30
CA VAL A 333 -1.54 -7.35 -9.39
C VAL A 333 -2.91 -7.38 -10.08
N PRO A 334 -3.07 -7.00 -11.36
CA PRO A 334 -4.36 -7.16 -12.05
C PRO A 334 -4.91 -8.59 -12.04
N SER A 335 -4.04 -9.61 -12.04
CA SER A 335 -4.47 -11.02 -12.00
C SER A 335 -5.03 -11.48 -10.66
N ILE A 336 -4.75 -10.76 -9.56
CA ILE A 336 -5.21 -11.09 -8.21
C ILE A 336 -6.24 -10.09 -7.66
N LEU A 337 -6.61 -9.07 -8.44
CA LEU A 337 -7.39 -7.95 -7.96
C LEU A 337 -8.77 -8.37 -7.43
N ASP A 338 -9.48 -9.23 -8.16
CA ASP A 338 -10.79 -9.74 -7.77
C ASP A 338 -10.71 -10.53 -6.45
N TRP A 339 -9.69 -11.37 -6.30
CA TRP A 339 -9.45 -12.14 -5.08
C TRP A 339 -9.13 -11.21 -3.90
N VAL A 340 -8.29 -10.19 -4.10
CA VAL A 340 -7.97 -9.20 -3.06
C VAL A 340 -9.22 -8.46 -2.63
N GLN A 341 -10.02 -7.95 -3.58
CA GLN A 341 -11.25 -7.21 -3.28
C GLN A 341 -12.25 -8.06 -2.51
N LYS A 342 -12.48 -9.30 -2.96
CA LYS A 342 -13.37 -10.25 -2.28
C LYS A 342 -12.90 -10.55 -0.85
N THR A 343 -11.61 -10.86 -0.69
CA THR A 343 -11.04 -11.20 0.62
C THR A 343 -11.11 -10.04 1.61
N VAL A 344 -10.87 -8.81 1.13
CA VAL A 344 -10.96 -7.58 1.94
C VAL A 344 -12.40 -7.24 2.31
N ALA A 345 -13.38 -7.57 1.46
CA ALA A 345 -14.81 -7.32 1.72
C ALA A 345 -15.42 -8.33 2.71
N ASP A 346 -15.00 -9.60 2.64
CA ASP A 346 -15.55 -10.70 3.45
C ASP A 346 -14.99 -10.77 4.89
N SER A 347 -14.09 -9.85 5.28
CA SER A 347 -13.29 -9.90 6.51
C SER A 347 -13.30 -8.60 7.31
#